data_AF-A0A2V4DES4-F1
#
_entry.id   AF-A0A2V4DES4-F1
#
_cell.length_a   1.000
_cell.length_b   1.000
_cell.length_c   1.000
_cell.angle_alpha   90.00
_cell.angle_beta   90.00
_cell.angle_gamma   90.00
#
_symmetry.space_group_name_H-M   'P 1'
#
loop_
_entity.id
_entity.type
_entity.pdbx_description
1 polymer ?
#
loop_
_entity_poly.entity_id
_entity_poly.type
_entity_poly.pdbx_seq_one_letter_code
_entity_poly.pdbx_strand_id
1 'polypeptide(L)'
;MGKWDVLRDSILEGIPGTLPEHPGLNKNVDHAPNRWDVLTPKEKQLALKNALRYFPVSQHDILAPEFANELETYGRIYMYRYRPSEIKIKAYPISAYPAKCQQAAAIMLMIQNNL
;
A
#
# COMPACT_ATOMS: atom_id res chain seq x y z
N MET A 1 26.68 2.32 -2.31
CA MET A 1 25.25 2.65 -2.17
C MET A 1 25.11 4.16 -2.22
N GLY A 2 24.42 4.67 -3.24
CA GLY A 2 24.04 6.06 -3.35
C GLY A 2 23.03 6.45 -2.26
N LYS A 3 22.99 7.76 -1.96
CA LYS A 3 22.17 8.34 -0.89
C LYS A 3 20.67 7.99 -0.98
N TRP A 4 20.18 7.65 -2.17
CA TRP A 4 18.75 7.46 -2.46
C TRP A 4 18.40 6.07 -2.98
N ASP A 5 19.33 5.10 -2.96
CA ASP A 5 19.13 3.80 -3.60
C ASP A 5 17.89 3.07 -3.04
N VAL A 6 17.79 2.97 -1.71
CA VAL A 6 16.64 2.32 -1.04
C VAL A 6 15.30 2.96 -1.45
N LEU A 7 15.23 4.29 -1.53
CA LEU A 7 14.03 5.02 -2.00
C LEU A 7 13.68 4.69 -3.43
N ARG A 8 14.70 4.64 -4.29
CA ARG A 8 14.49 4.38 -5.72
C ARG A 8 14.05 2.94 -5.94
N ASP A 9 14.67 2.00 -5.26
CA ASP A 9 14.34 0.58 -5.35
C ASP A 9 12.91 0.33 -4.88
N SER A 10 12.52 0.89 -3.72
CA SER A 10 11.15 0.78 -3.20
C SER A 10 10.09 1.39 -4.14
N ILE A 11 10.37 2.52 -4.78
CA ILE A 11 9.44 3.14 -5.74
C ILE A 11 9.34 2.32 -7.03
N LEU A 12 10.47 1.79 -7.52
CA LEU A 12 10.53 1.06 -8.79
C LEU A 12 9.99 -0.37 -8.70
N GLU A 13 10.02 -0.99 -7.52
CA GLU A 13 9.54 -2.36 -7.31
C GLU A 13 8.06 -2.53 -7.66
N GLY A 14 7.23 -1.52 -7.37
CA GLY A 14 5.80 -1.59 -7.60
C GLY A 14 5.13 -2.58 -6.65
N ILE A 15 4.56 -3.66 -7.19
CA ILE A 15 3.97 -4.74 -6.39
C ILE A 15 4.99 -5.89 -6.32
N PRO A 16 5.56 -6.18 -5.13
CA PRO A 16 6.55 -7.24 -4.97
C PRO A 16 6.03 -8.61 -5.45
N GLY A 17 6.89 -9.35 -6.16
CA GLY A 17 6.57 -10.72 -6.60
C GLY A 17 6.49 -11.71 -5.44
N THR A 18 7.21 -11.43 -4.36
CA THR A 18 7.15 -12.17 -3.08
C THR A 18 6.29 -11.45 -2.08
N LEU A 19 5.58 -12.19 -1.24
CA LEU A 19 4.74 -11.61 -0.20
C LEU A 19 5.61 -10.94 0.88
N PRO A 20 5.53 -9.62 1.09
CA PRO A 20 6.32 -8.96 2.13
C PRO A 20 5.77 -9.30 3.52
N GLU A 21 6.58 -9.12 4.56
CA GLU A 21 6.13 -9.32 5.95
C GLU A 21 5.02 -8.33 6.32
N HIS A 22 4.04 -8.78 7.11
CA HIS A 22 2.95 -7.92 7.53
C HIS A 22 3.44 -6.91 8.58
N PRO A 23 3.37 -5.58 8.33
CA PRO A 23 3.98 -4.57 9.20
C PRO A 23 3.22 -4.36 10.52
N GLY A 24 2.03 -4.95 10.65
CA GLY A 24 1.15 -4.75 11.80
C GLY A 24 0.55 -3.35 11.85
N LEU A 25 -0.25 -3.08 12.88
CA LEU A 25 -0.85 -1.76 13.09
C LEU A 25 0.11 -0.85 13.85
N ASN A 26 0.50 0.27 13.25
CA ASN A 26 1.36 1.25 13.90
C ASN A 26 0.56 2.10 14.89
N LYS A 27 0.71 1.86 16.19
CA LYS A 27 -0.02 2.60 17.25
C LYS A 27 0.43 4.05 17.46
N ASN A 28 1.52 4.49 16.81
CA ASN A 28 2.10 5.82 16.98
C ASN A 28 1.55 6.85 15.98
N VAL A 29 0.60 6.46 15.14
CA VAL A 29 -0.08 7.35 14.19
C VAL A 29 -1.58 7.23 14.38
N ASP A 30 -2.29 8.32 14.11
CA ASP A 30 -3.74 8.32 14.12
C ASP A 30 -4.28 7.42 13.00
N HIS A 31 -5.30 6.64 13.33
CA HIS A 31 -5.99 5.79 12.36
C HIS A 31 -7.34 6.38 12.03
N ALA A 32 -7.75 6.23 10.78
CA ALA A 32 -9.11 6.59 10.37
C ALA A 32 -10.12 5.78 11.20
N PRO A 33 -11.26 6.38 11.59
CA PRO A 33 -12.31 5.65 12.29
C PRO A 33 -12.86 4.54 11.41
N ASN A 34 -13.29 3.45 12.05
CA ASN A 34 -13.92 2.32 11.37
C ASN A 34 -15.18 2.78 10.64
N ARG A 35 -15.37 2.31 9.41
CA ARG A 35 -16.61 2.56 8.66
C ARG A 35 -17.68 1.52 9.01
N TRP A 36 -18.94 1.93 8.90
CA TRP A 36 -20.06 1.02 9.07
C TRP A 36 -20.03 -0.10 8.04
N ASP A 37 -20.31 -1.31 8.52
CA ASP A 37 -20.48 -2.49 7.68
C ASP A 37 -21.86 -2.45 7.00
N VAL A 38 -21.89 -1.90 5.79
CA VAL A 38 -23.11 -1.72 5.00
C VAL A 38 -23.17 -2.67 3.80
N LEU A 39 -22.13 -3.47 3.59
CA LEU A 39 -22.00 -4.32 2.40
C LEU A 39 -22.74 -5.64 2.60
N THR A 40 -23.52 -6.03 1.60
CA THR A 40 -24.10 -7.38 1.52
C THR A 40 -23.02 -8.44 1.31
N PRO A 41 -23.29 -9.73 1.57
CA PRO A 41 -22.32 -10.80 1.33
C PRO A 41 -21.77 -10.83 -0.10
N LYS A 42 -22.61 -10.53 -1.10
CA LYS A 42 -22.20 -10.45 -2.52
C LYS A 42 -21.25 -9.27 -2.77
N GLU A 43 -21.52 -8.12 -2.16
CA GLU A 43 -20.66 -6.94 -2.29
C GLU A 43 -19.32 -7.12 -1.57
N LYS A 44 -19.31 -7.80 -0.42
CA LYS A 44 -18.05 -8.18 0.26
C LYS A 44 -17.20 -9.10 -0.61
N GLN A 45 -17.81 -10.12 -1.24
CA GLN A 45 -17.10 -10.99 -2.18
C GLN A 45 -16.56 -10.20 -3.39
N LEU A 46 -17.34 -9.26 -3.92
CA LEU A 46 -16.90 -8.39 -5.02
C LEU A 46 -15.75 -7.45 -4.58
N ALA A 47 -15.80 -6.91 -3.36
CA ALA A 47 -14.75 -6.07 -2.80
C ALA A 47 -13.41 -6.84 -2.70
N LEU A 48 -13.46 -8.09 -2.21
CA LEU A 48 -12.28 -8.97 -2.17
C LEU A 48 -11.74 -9.26 -3.56
N LYS A 49 -12.59 -9.61 -4.53
CA LYS A 49 -12.18 -9.83 -5.92
C LYS A 49 -11.53 -8.57 -6.52
N ASN A 50 -12.08 -7.40 -6.23
CA ASN A 50 -11.54 -6.12 -6.69
C ASN A 50 -10.17 -5.80 -6.06
N ALA A 51 -9.95 -6.17 -4.80
CA ALA A 51 -8.66 -6.01 -4.14
C ALA A 51 -7.62 -7.00 -4.69
N LEU A 52 -7.98 -8.27 -4.85
CA LEU A 52 -7.08 -9.33 -5.30
C LEU A 52 -6.58 -9.16 -6.75
N ARG A 53 -7.28 -8.38 -7.58
CA ARG A 53 -6.89 -8.14 -8.99
C ARG A 53 -5.52 -7.48 -9.16
N TYR A 54 -5.02 -6.81 -8.13
CA TYR A 54 -3.70 -6.14 -8.16
C TYR A 54 -2.55 -7.11 -7.89
N PHE A 55 -2.81 -8.31 -7.38
CA PHE A 55 -1.78 -9.22 -6.86
C PHE A 55 -1.68 -10.51 -7.68
N PRO A 56 -0.49 -11.14 -7.75
CA PRO A 56 -0.32 -12.47 -8.34
C PRO A 56 -1.23 -13.51 -7.68
N VAL A 57 -1.76 -14.45 -8.47
CA VAL A 57 -2.67 -15.51 -7.98
C VAL A 57 -2.03 -16.35 -6.88
N SER A 58 -0.71 -16.57 -6.93
CA SER A 58 0.04 -17.28 -5.90
C SER A 58 0.00 -16.62 -4.51
N GLN A 59 -0.37 -15.35 -4.42
CA GLN A 59 -0.49 -14.62 -3.15
C GLN A 59 -1.94 -14.62 -2.63
N HIS A 60 -2.93 -15.04 -3.44
CA HIS A 60 -4.35 -14.88 -3.10
C HIS A 60 -4.79 -15.69 -1.88
N ASP A 61 -4.21 -16.87 -1.66
CA ASP A 61 -4.57 -17.72 -0.51
C ASP A 61 -4.25 -17.05 0.84
N ILE A 62 -3.23 -16.19 0.88
CA ILE A 62 -2.85 -15.43 2.08
C ILE A 62 -3.57 -14.08 2.12
N LEU A 63 -3.64 -13.38 0.99
CA LEU A 63 -4.22 -12.04 0.92
C LEU A 63 -5.74 -12.02 1.07
N ALA A 64 -6.46 -13.03 0.59
CA ALA A 64 -7.92 -13.09 0.65
C ALA A 64 -8.45 -13.05 2.11
N PRO A 65 -7.99 -13.92 3.05
CA PRO A 65 -8.42 -13.84 4.43
C PRO A 65 -7.95 -12.55 5.12
N GLU A 66 -6.78 -12.03 4.77
CA GLU A 66 -6.27 -10.75 5.31
C GLU A 66 -7.16 -9.57 4.91
N PHE A 67 -7.50 -9.45 3.63
CA PHE A 67 -8.38 -8.40 3.14
C PHE A 67 -9.81 -8.56 3.65
N ALA A 68 -10.28 -9.79 3.87
CA ALA A 68 -11.58 -10.02 4.50
C ALA A 68 -11.59 -9.50 5.94
N ASN A 69 -10.52 -9.77 6.70
CA ASN A 69 -10.37 -9.27 8.05
C ASN A 69 -10.23 -7.74 8.09
N GLU A 70 -9.51 -7.12 7.15
CA GLU A 70 -9.46 -5.66 7.04
C GLU A 70 -10.84 -5.06 6.76
N LEU A 71 -11.61 -5.65 5.84
CA LEU A 71 -12.94 -5.20 5.50
C LEU A 71 -13.90 -5.30 6.69
N GLU A 72 -13.81 -6.37 7.47
CA GLU A 72 -14.62 -6.56 8.69
C GLU A 72 -14.18 -5.62 9.82
N THR A 73 -12.88 -5.48 10.04
CA THR A 73 -12.34 -4.70 11.17
C THR A 73 -12.47 -3.19 10.93
N TYR A 74 -12.19 -2.73 9.72
CA TYR A 74 -12.05 -1.30 9.40
C TYR A 74 -13.15 -0.79 8.46
N GLY A 75 -13.97 -1.66 7.89
CA GLY A 75 -14.94 -1.32 6.84
C GLY A 75 -14.28 -0.99 5.50
N ARG A 76 -12.98 -1.28 5.35
CA ARG A 76 -12.18 -1.02 4.13
C ARG A 76 -11.01 -1.99 4.03
N ILE A 77 -10.61 -2.26 2.79
CA ILE A 77 -9.38 -2.99 2.47
C ILE A 77 -8.29 -1.93 2.18
N TYR A 78 -7.35 -1.78 3.10
CA TYR A 78 -6.21 -0.85 3.00
C TYR A 78 -4.98 -1.50 2.38
N MET A 79 -4.90 -2.84 2.43
CA MET A 79 -3.74 -3.62 2.00
C MET A 79 -2.49 -3.25 2.82
N TYR A 80 -2.62 -3.24 4.16
CA TYR A 80 -1.58 -2.74 5.07
C TYR A 80 -0.22 -3.39 4.87
N ARG A 81 -0.20 -4.67 4.46
CA ARG A 81 1.00 -5.41 4.10
C ARG A 81 1.90 -4.70 3.08
N TYR A 82 1.33 -3.96 2.14
CA TYR A 82 2.08 -3.28 1.09
C TYR A 82 2.39 -1.82 1.40
N ARG A 83 2.09 -1.34 2.61
CA ARG A 83 2.51 -0.01 3.02
C ARG A 83 4.04 0.03 3.16
N PRO A 84 4.75 0.93 2.47
CA PRO A 84 6.20 1.07 2.62
C PRO A 84 6.60 1.30 4.08
N SER A 85 7.42 0.41 4.63
CA SER A 85 7.87 0.44 6.03
C SER A 85 9.36 0.75 6.17
N GLU A 86 10.16 0.39 5.18
CA GLU A 86 11.62 0.59 5.17
C GLU A 86 12.01 2.07 5.08
N ILE A 87 11.10 2.92 4.61
CA ILE A 87 11.35 4.33 4.34
C ILE A 87 10.22 5.17 4.92
N LYS A 88 10.59 6.26 5.58
CA LYS A 88 9.62 7.25 6.02
C LYS A 88 8.96 7.91 4.81
N ILE A 89 7.65 7.78 4.70
CA ILE A 89 6.86 8.51 3.71
C ILE A 89 6.91 10.01 4.07
N LYS A 90 7.48 10.80 3.16
CA LYS A 90 7.57 12.28 3.19
C LYS A 90 8.06 12.78 1.84
N ALA A 91 7.97 14.08 1.60
CA ALA A 91 8.64 14.70 0.45
C ALA A 91 10.18 14.61 0.58
N TYR A 92 10.82 14.18 -0.51
CA TYR A 92 12.27 14.19 -0.70
C TYR A 92 12.68 15.21 -1.78
N PRO A 93 13.98 15.55 -1.92
CA PRO A 93 14.43 16.38 -3.04
C PRO A 93 14.02 15.77 -4.39
N ILE A 94 13.61 16.60 -5.34
CA ILE A 94 13.09 16.13 -6.64
C ILE A 94 14.07 15.20 -7.40
N SER A 95 15.38 15.38 -7.21
CA SER A 95 16.43 14.54 -7.80
C SER A 95 16.59 13.15 -7.14
N ALA A 96 15.92 12.91 -6.01
CA ALA A 96 15.93 11.61 -5.34
C ALA A 96 15.03 10.59 -6.08
N TYR A 97 13.96 11.04 -6.73
CA TYR A 97 12.95 10.19 -7.35
C TYR A 97 13.44 9.54 -8.66
N PRO A 98 13.17 8.25 -8.90
CA PRO A 98 13.62 7.52 -10.08
C PRO A 98 12.72 7.77 -11.30
N ALA A 99 12.55 9.03 -11.70
CA ALA A 99 11.70 9.42 -12.82
C ALA A 99 12.48 9.63 -14.12
N LYS A 100 11.85 9.32 -15.26
CA LYS A 100 12.39 9.68 -16.60
C LYS A 100 12.17 11.16 -16.96
N CYS A 101 11.24 11.84 -16.31
CA CYS A 101 10.96 13.25 -16.51
C CYS A 101 10.69 13.96 -15.18
N GLN A 102 10.97 15.26 -15.14
CA GLN A 102 10.85 16.07 -13.93
C GLN A 102 9.40 16.18 -13.44
N GLN A 103 8.43 16.15 -14.35
CA GLN A 103 7.00 16.22 -14.06
C GLN A 103 6.56 15.00 -13.24
N ALA A 104 7.00 13.80 -13.62
CA ALA A 104 6.69 12.58 -12.86
C ALA A 104 7.36 12.58 -11.48
N ALA A 105 8.61 13.08 -11.38
CA ALA A 105 9.28 13.26 -10.09
C ALA A 105 8.52 14.24 -9.17
N ALA A 106 8.01 15.35 -9.71
CA ALA A 106 7.21 16.30 -8.96
C ALA A 106 5.89 15.67 -8.47
N ILE A 107 5.22 14.86 -9.30
CA ILE A 107 4.00 14.14 -8.88
C ILE A 107 4.31 13.16 -7.75
N MET A 108 5.37 12.34 -7.87
CA MET A 108 5.77 11.40 -6.81
C MET A 108 6.10 12.11 -5.50
N LEU A 109 6.78 13.26 -5.57
CA LEU A 109 7.04 14.12 -4.42
C LEU A 109 5.75 14.58 -3.75
N MET A 110 4.80 15.09 -4.53
CA MET A 110 3.52 15.57 -3.99
C MET A 110 2.67 14.44 -3.41
N ILE A 111 2.71 13.24 -4.00
CA ILE A 111 2.04 12.05 -3.45
C ILE A 111 2.63 11.72 -2.07
N GLN A 112 3.95 11.61 -1.95
CA GLN A 112 4.60 11.32 -0.67
C GLN A 112 4.51 12.44 0.36
N ASN A 113 4.21 13.68 -0.05
CA ASN A 113 3.96 14.77 0.89
C ASN A 113 2.59 14.64 1.57
N ASN A 114 1.60 14.10 0.86
CA ASN A 114 0.22 14.01 1.34
C ASN A 114 -0.05 12.75 2.16
N LEU A 115 0.79 11.72 2.00
CA LEU A 115 0.70 10.42 2.68
C LEU A 115 1.56 10.42 3.95
#